data_AF-A0A1Q3HED5-F1
#
_entry.id   AF-A0A1Q3HED5-F1
#
_cell.length_a   1.000
_cell.length_b   1.000
_cell.length_c   1.000
_cell.angle_alpha   90.00
_cell.angle_beta   90.00
_cell.angle_gamma   90.00
#
_symmetry.space_group_name_H-M   'P 1'
#
loop_
_entity.id
_entity.type
_entity.pdbx_description
1 polymer ?
#
loop_
_entity_poly.entity_id
_entity_poly.type
_entity_poly.pdbx_seq_one_letter_code
_entity_poly.pdbx_strand_id
1 'polypeptide(L)'
;MGLSEDLRQLSEQVKKRQAFIKGEEATKQALILPFLQVLGYDVYDPTETQPEYVADFAKKRGGVLEKVDYALHLKGQPALFIECKAADAAPEDHDGQLSRYFNATPSVRIGVVTNGIRYRFFTDLQAQNMMDSVPFMEFNILSFTEREVELLRPFTKEAFNSESIQGHAEEIIFVGKVTALINELLRNPSESFVRFLLAEVELVSGRVTKNVVERFIPIVKKAIQTTLLDMMTKSIQQEIALPNVQVVTPVAAPPAPPSAAESLQAAASAVEPSSGAQIETTEVELEIFRIVQRICAESPIKQTVGYKDSASYFGINLGKVTSWFLRAFTNGKKKSLVSRVPLEQALMLAKGFEVEATPESIGKSRVYFNAPSDIEKLRALVLVAYEDEVKRQSSPVPDGGDSSTEVVAS
;
A
#
# COMPACT_ATOMS: atom_id res chain seq x y z
N MET A 1 4.14 -11.41 14.17
CA MET A 1 4.04 -9.94 14.24
C MET A 1 3.82 -9.45 12.81
N GLY A 2 3.49 -8.17 12.60
CA GLY A 2 3.33 -7.64 11.25
C GLY A 2 4.69 -7.26 10.66
N LEU A 3 4.88 -7.43 9.34
CA LEU A 3 6.12 -7.08 8.64
C LEU A 3 6.65 -5.67 9.00
N SER A 4 5.76 -4.67 9.12
CA SER A 4 6.13 -3.30 9.52
C SER A 4 6.75 -3.24 10.92
N GLU A 5 6.21 -4.01 11.88
CA GLU A 5 6.73 -4.08 13.25
C GLU A 5 8.09 -4.76 13.29
N ASP A 6 8.25 -5.86 12.56
CA ASP A 6 9.50 -6.62 12.47
C ASP A 6 10.61 -5.77 11.81
N LEU A 7 10.29 -5.02 10.74
CA LEU A 7 11.20 -4.07 10.10
C LEU A 7 11.59 -2.91 11.01
N ARG A 8 10.66 -2.39 11.83
CA ARG A 8 10.97 -1.33 12.81
C ARG A 8 11.90 -1.86 13.90
N GLN A 9 11.66 -3.06 14.39
CA GLN A 9 12.54 -3.70 15.37
C GLN A 9 13.94 -3.92 14.78
N LEU A 10 14.03 -4.41 13.53
CA LEU A 10 15.28 -4.56 12.82
C LEU A 10 15.99 -3.22 12.62
N SER A 11 15.28 -2.16 12.26
CA SER A 11 15.83 -0.81 12.12
C SER A 11 16.57 -0.36 13.38
N GLU A 12 15.97 -0.55 14.56
CA GLU A 12 16.61 -0.23 15.84
C GLU A 12 17.85 -1.10 16.14
N GLN A 13 17.86 -2.35 15.69
CA GLN A 13 19.05 -3.20 15.77
C GLN A 13 20.15 -2.71 14.83
N VAL A 14 19.82 -2.37 13.58
CA VAL A 14 20.76 -1.86 12.57
C VAL A 14 21.42 -0.57 13.07
N LYS A 15 20.64 0.38 13.61
CA LYS A 15 21.16 1.64 14.21
C LYS A 15 22.22 1.40 15.28
N LYS A 16 22.03 0.38 16.12
CA LYS A 16 22.96 0.03 17.19
C LYS A 16 24.20 -0.70 16.67
N ARG A 17 24.01 -1.61 15.70
CA ARG A 17 25.08 -2.48 15.18
C ARG A 17 26.01 -1.77 14.20
N GLN A 18 25.50 -0.85 13.38
CA GLN A 18 26.27 -0.24 12.28
C GLN A 18 27.60 0.39 12.74
N ALA A 19 27.67 0.95 13.95
CA ALA A 19 28.88 1.56 14.49
C ALA A 19 30.01 0.56 14.81
N PHE A 20 29.68 -0.73 14.92
CA PHE A 20 30.60 -1.80 15.30
C PHE A 20 30.93 -2.75 14.14
N ILE A 21 30.29 -2.58 12.99
CA ILE A 21 30.47 -3.43 11.82
C ILE A 21 31.59 -2.86 10.95
N LYS A 22 32.49 -3.74 10.50
CA LYS A 22 33.54 -3.40 9.54
C LYS A 22 33.66 -4.50 8.51
N GLY A 23 33.72 -4.11 7.24
CA GLY A 23 33.83 -5.03 6.13
C GLY A 23 32.52 -5.75 5.78
N GLU A 24 32.57 -6.48 4.67
CA GLU A 24 31.40 -7.08 4.03
C GLU A 24 30.85 -8.26 4.82
N GLU A 25 31.70 -9.16 5.33
CA GLU A 25 31.24 -10.36 6.05
C GLU A 25 30.48 -10.01 7.34
N ALA A 26 31.00 -9.06 8.12
CA ALA A 26 30.29 -8.59 9.31
C ALA A 26 28.94 -7.91 8.95
N THR A 27 28.88 -7.24 7.79
CA THR A 27 27.66 -6.60 7.28
C THR A 27 26.62 -7.66 6.90
N LYS A 28 27.04 -8.71 6.19
CA LYS A 28 26.20 -9.86 5.82
C LYS A 28 25.55 -10.47 7.06
N GLN A 29 26.36 -10.84 8.06
CA GLN A 29 25.90 -11.52 9.27
C GLN A 29 25.02 -10.63 10.15
N ALA A 30 25.41 -9.37 10.37
CA ALA A 30 24.78 -8.53 11.39
C ALA A 30 23.60 -7.69 10.89
N LEU A 31 23.52 -7.40 9.59
CA LEU A 31 22.49 -6.54 8.98
C LEU A 31 21.64 -7.27 7.93
N ILE A 32 22.28 -7.96 6.98
CA ILE A 32 21.59 -8.52 5.80
C ILE A 32 20.84 -9.81 6.14
N LEU A 33 21.47 -10.79 6.79
CA LEU A 33 20.76 -12.02 7.19
C LEU A 33 19.54 -11.75 8.09
N PRO A 34 19.60 -10.86 9.10
CA PRO A 34 18.42 -10.46 9.86
C PRO A 34 17.29 -9.86 8.99
N PHE A 35 17.63 -9.11 7.94
CA PHE A 35 16.63 -8.60 7.00
C PHE A 35 15.95 -9.73 6.22
N LEU A 36 16.72 -10.72 5.76
CA LEU A 36 16.17 -11.89 5.07
C LEU A 36 15.25 -12.72 5.98
N GLN A 37 15.60 -12.86 7.25
CA GLN A 37 14.73 -13.47 8.25
C GLN A 37 13.41 -12.71 8.43
N VAL A 38 13.44 -11.37 8.45
CA VAL A 38 12.23 -10.54 8.52
C VAL A 38 11.35 -10.71 7.27
N LEU A 39 11.95 -10.93 6.10
CA LEU A 39 11.21 -11.28 4.88
C LEU A 39 10.67 -12.73 4.89
N GLY A 40 10.97 -13.51 5.93
CA GLY A 40 10.48 -14.87 6.14
C GLY A 40 11.37 -15.96 5.54
N TYR A 41 12.56 -15.62 5.03
CA TYR A 41 13.50 -16.62 4.51
C TYR A 41 14.25 -17.32 5.65
N ASP A 42 14.41 -18.63 5.52
CA ASP A 42 15.26 -19.40 6.42
C ASP A 42 16.74 -19.24 6.01
N VAL A 43 17.47 -18.48 6.80
CA VAL A 43 18.91 -18.22 6.58
C VAL A 43 19.81 -19.36 7.06
N TYR A 44 19.26 -20.34 7.77
CA TYR A 44 19.99 -21.53 8.24
C TYR A 44 19.78 -22.74 7.34
N ASP A 45 18.76 -22.71 6.47
CA ASP A 45 18.54 -23.73 5.46
C ASP A 45 19.33 -23.39 4.17
N PRO A 46 20.41 -24.11 3.86
CA PRO A 46 21.21 -23.87 2.66
C PRO A 46 20.48 -24.23 1.37
N THR A 47 19.35 -24.94 1.43
CA THR A 47 18.48 -25.21 0.28
C THR A 47 17.53 -24.05 -0.02
N GLU A 48 17.40 -23.10 0.90
CA GLU A 48 16.60 -21.89 0.77
C GLU A 48 17.49 -20.66 0.61
N THR A 49 18.34 -20.37 1.59
CA THR A 49 19.30 -19.26 1.54
C THR A 49 20.69 -19.82 1.29
N GLN A 50 21.09 -19.90 0.02
CA GLN A 50 22.37 -20.47 -0.35
C GLN A 50 23.45 -19.37 -0.42
N PRO A 51 24.47 -19.38 0.44
CA PRO A 51 25.60 -18.47 0.34
C PRO A 51 26.55 -18.87 -0.80
N GLU A 52 27.30 -17.90 -1.32
CA GLU A 52 28.36 -18.11 -2.32
C GLU A 52 27.89 -18.92 -3.54
N TYR A 53 26.71 -18.60 -4.06
CA TYR A 53 26.09 -19.33 -5.16
C TYR A 53 26.90 -19.23 -6.46
N VAL A 54 27.10 -20.37 -7.10
CA VAL A 54 27.77 -20.48 -8.40
C VAL A 54 26.81 -21.13 -9.39
N ALA A 55 26.42 -20.40 -10.44
CA ALA A 55 25.61 -20.96 -11.52
C ALA A 55 26.45 -21.89 -12.41
N ASP A 56 25.88 -23.02 -12.82
CA ASP A 56 26.53 -24.04 -13.66
C ASP A 56 27.08 -23.49 -15.00
N PHE A 57 26.52 -22.38 -15.49
CA PHE A 57 26.89 -21.75 -16.77
C PHE A 57 27.88 -20.59 -16.64
N ALA A 58 28.37 -20.27 -15.44
CA ALA A 58 29.31 -19.18 -15.23
C ALA A 58 30.64 -19.44 -15.97
N LYS A 59 30.79 -18.84 -17.16
CA LYS A 59 32.03 -18.90 -17.94
C LYS A 59 33.19 -18.35 -17.10
N LYS A 60 34.22 -19.17 -16.91
CA LYS A 60 35.51 -18.77 -16.31
C LYS A 60 36.06 -17.54 -17.04
N ARG A 61 36.05 -16.38 -16.41
CA ARG A 61 36.88 -15.25 -16.83
C ARG A 61 38.14 -15.28 -15.96
N GLY A 62 39.27 -15.70 -16.55
CA GLY A 62 40.55 -15.76 -15.82
C GLY A 62 40.71 -16.92 -14.82
N GLY A 63 39.82 -17.93 -14.84
CA GLY A 63 39.97 -19.15 -14.03
C GLY A 63 39.31 -19.12 -12.66
N VAL A 64 38.79 -17.97 -12.22
CA VAL A 64 38.00 -17.83 -10.98
C VAL A 64 36.51 -17.88 -11.34
N LEU A 65 35.76 -18.73 -10.64
CA LEU A 65 34.30 -18.71 -10.68
C LEU A 65 33.87 -17.48 -9.88
N GLU A 66 33.24 -16.51 -10.55
CA GLU A 66 32.53 -15.46 -9.82
C GLU A 66 31.41 -16.12 -8.99
N LYS A 67 30.94 -15.45 -7.95
CA LYS A 67 29.91 -15.99 -7.07
C LYS A 67 28.92 -14.88 -6.73
N VAL A 68 27.66 -15.22 -6.53
CA VAL A 68 26.70 -14.30 -5.91
C VAL A 68 26.74 -14.56 -4.41
N ASP A 69 26.66 -13.52 -3.59
CA ASP A 69 26.75 -13.67 -2.14
C ASP A 69 25.63 -14.52 -1.57
N TYR A 70 24.39 -14.28 -1.99
CA TYR A 70 23.26 -15.14 -1.66
C TYR A 70 22.36 -15.40 -2.86
N ALA A 71 21.94 -16.65 -3.00
CA ALA A 71 20.82 -17.04 -3.84
C ALA A 71 19.67 -17.52 -2.96
N LEU A 72 18.52 -16.86 -3.10
CA LEU A 72 17.28 -17.29 -2.44
C LEU A 72 16.52 -18.21 -3.37
N HIS A 73 16.28 -19.42 -2.87
CA HIS A 73 15.57 -20.47 -3.57
C HIS A 73 14.12 -20.53 -3.10
N LEU A 74 13.22 -20.59 -4.08
CA LEU A 74 11.81 -20.80 -3.85
C LEU A 74 11.37 -21.97 -4.71
N LYS A 75 10.66 -22.93 -4.10
CA LYS A 75 10.24 -24.18 -4.75
C LYS A 75 11.41 -24.95 -5.40
N GLY A 76 12.60 -24.89 -4.77
CA GLY A 76 13.81 -25.58 -5.23
C GLY A 76 14.53 -24.93 -6.41
N GLN A 77 14.17 -23.71 -6.82
CA GLN A 77 14.86 -22.97 -7.87
C GLN A 77 15.30 -21.58 -7.38
N PRO A 78 16.45 -21.07 -7.86
CA PRO A 78 16.88 -19.72 -7.51
C PRO A 78 15.93 -18.69 -8.11
N ALA A 79 15.43 -17.80 -7.26
CA ALA A 79 14.42 -16.79 -7.58
C ALA A 79 14.95 -15.35 -7.38
N LEU A 80 15.80 -15.16 -6.37
CA LEU A 80 16.43 -13.89 -6.04
C LEU A 80 17.94 -14.05 -5.93
N PHE A 81 18.68 -13.10 -6.47
CA PHE A 81 20.12 -12.95 -6.22
C PHE A 81 20.40 -11.70 -5.41
N ILE A 82 21.31 -11.82 -4.44
CA ILE A 82 21.69 -10.72 -3.55
C ILE A 82 23.21 -10.58 -3.59
N GLU A 83 23.64 -9.38 -3.95
CA GLU A 83 25.02 -8.91 -3.89
C GLU A 83 25.15 -7.97 -2.69
N CYS A 84 26.13 -8.22 -1.84
CA CYS A 84 26.34 -7.53 -0.59
C CYS A 84 27.57 -6.64 -0.68
N LYS A 85 27.52 -5.49 -0.01
CA LYS A 85 28.65 -4.58 0.19
C LYS A 85 28.86 -4.36 1.69
N ALA A 86 30.05 -3.87 2.05
CA ALA A 86 30.31 -3.42 3.41
C ALA A 86 29.37 -2.24 3.77
N ALA A 87 28.96 -2.14 5.04
CA ALA A 87 28.02 -1.12 5.50
C ALA A 87 28.50 0.33 5.27
N ASP A 88 29.81 0.54 5.17
CA ASP A 88 30.47 1.82 4.90
C ASP A 88 30.68 2.10 3.39
N ALA A 89 30.37 1.14 2.52
CA ALA A 89 30.39 1.31 1.07
C ALA A 89 28.98 1.62 0.53
N ALA A 90 28.92 2.43 -0.52
CA ALA A 90 27.66 2.68 -1.22
C ALA A 90 27.28 1.44 -2.05
N PRO A 91 26.02 0.97 -2.02
CA PRO A 91 25.55 -0.12 -2.89
C PRO A 91 25.39 0.31 -4.36
N GLU A 92 25.87 1.51 -4.71
CA GLU A 92 25.97 2.05 -6.05
C GLU A 92 27.34 1.73 -6.68
N ASP A 93 28.37 1.52 -5.84
CA ASP A 93 29.74 1.25 -6.27
C ASP A 93 29.93 -0.26 -6.52
N HIS A 94 30.43 -0.60 -7.72
CA HIS A 94 30.75 -1.97 -8.20
C HIS A 94 29.56 -2.92 -8.43
N ASP A 95 29.55 -3.81 -9.42
CA ASP A 95 30.30 -4.00 -10.67
C ASP A 95 29.41 -4.97 -11.47
N GLY A 96 29.57 -5.14 -12.78
CA GLY A 96 28.68 -6.00 -13.59
C GLY A 96 28.61 -7.50 -13.23
N GLN A 97 28.99 -7.93 -12.03
CA GLN A 97 28.90 -9.28 -11.49
C GLN A 97 27.45 -9.71 -11.30
N LEU A 98 26.64 -8.99 -10.52
CA LEU A 98 25.24 -9.37 -10.31
C LEU A 98 24.48 -9.47 -11.64
N SER A 99 24.67 -8.53 -12.56
CA SER A 99 24.05 -8.56 -13.88
C SER A 99 24.50 -9.76 -14.72
N ARG A 100 25.78 -10.16 -14.67
CA ARG A 100 26.25 -11.38 -15.36
C ARG A 100 25.55 -12.64 -14.85
N TYR A 101 25.39 -12.79 -13.53
CA TYR A 101 24.71 -13.95 -12.93
C TYR A 101 23.23 -13.96 -13.23
N PHE A 102 22.59 -12.81 -13.04
CA PHE A 102 21.19 -12.60 -13.38
C PHE A 102 20.93 -13.00 -14.84
N ASN A 103 21.71 -12.47 -15.78
CA ASN A 103 21.50 -12.72 -17.21
C ASN A 103 21.77 -14.18 -17.62
N ALA A 104 22.61 -14.90 -16.85
CA ALA A 104 22.92 -16.31 -17.08
C ALA A 104 21.93 -17.28 -16.42
N THR A 105 21.00 -16.80 -15.58
CA THR A 105 20.09 -17.63 -14.78
C THR A 105 18.62 -17.25 -15.03
N PRO A 106 17.97 -17.82 -16.06
CA PRO A 106 16.62 -17.41 -16.48
C PRO A 106 15.51 -17.57 -15.44
N SER A 107 15.71 -18.40 -14.41
CA SER A 107 14.73 -18.57 -13.33
C SER A 107 14.72 -17.38 -12.36
N VAL A 108 15.81 -16.62 -12.28
CA VAL A 108 15.94 -15.45 -11.42
C VAL A 108 15.33 -14.23 -12.11
N ARG A 109 14.42 -13.57 -11.40
CA ARG A 109 13.71 -12.38 -11.90
C ARG A 109 14.05 -11.10 -11.17
N ILE A 110 14.70 -11.22 -10.01
CA ILE A 110 15.06 -10.09 -9.15
C ILE A 110 16.52 -10.19 -8.72
N GLY A 111 17.25 -9.09 -8.87
CA GLY A 111 18.56 -8.87 -8.28
C GLY A 111 18.49 -7.81 -7.20
N VAL A 112 19.24 -7.98 -6.13
CA VAL A 112 19.32 -7.00 -5.03
C VAL A 112 20.78 -6.65 -4.79
N VAL A 113 21.10 -5.36 -4.73
CA VAL A 113 22.40 -4.88 -4.24
C VAL A 113 22.16 -4.16 -2.92
N THR A 114 22.90 -4.53 -1.87
CA THR A 114 22.67 -3.98 -0.53
C THR A 114 23.93 -3.87 0.30
N ASN A 115 23.97 -2.88 1.18
CA ASN A 115 24.98 -2.75 2.24
C ASN A 115 24.38 -3.00 3.64
N GLY A 116 23.21 -3.65 3.70
CA GLY A 116 22.45 -3.90 4.92
C GLY A 116 21.63 -2.71 5.42
N ILE A 117 21.90 -1.49 4.92
CA ILE A 117 21.15 -0.27 5.25
C ILE A 117 20.22 0.11 4.09
N ARG A 118 20.77 0.18 2.88
CA ARG A 118 20.04 0.46 1.64
C ARG A 118 19.98 -0.79 0.78
N TYR A 119 18.80 -1.11 0.29
CA TYR A 119 18.50 -2.25 -0.57
C TYR A 119 17.99 -1.74 -1.91
N ARG A 120 18.67 -2.09 -2.99
CA ARG A 120 18.34 -1.65 -4.35
C ARG A 120 17.88 -2.84 -5.16
N PHE A 121 16.67 -2.80 -5.67
CA PHE A 121 16.03 -3.92 -6.36
C PHE A 121 16.04 -3.69 -7.87
N PHE A 122 16.49 -4.70 -8.60
CA PHE A 122 16.64 -4.72 -10.05
C PHE A 122 15.84 -5.86 -10.63
N THR A 123 15.39 -5.69 -11.87
CA THR A 123 14.68 -6.71 -12.65
C THR A 123 15.03 -6.52 -14.13
N ASP A 124 14.36 -7.24 -15.02
CA ASP A 124 14.60 -7.30 -16.46
C ASP A 124 13.40 -6.77 -17.27
N LEU A 125 12.98 -5.53 -17.00
CA LEU A 125 11.83 -4.92 -17.67
C LEU A 125 12.16 -4.39 -19.07
N GLN A 126 13.39 -3.94 -19.31
CA GLN A 126 13.77 -3.42 -20.64
C GLN A 126 14.02 -4.53 -21.66
N ALA A 127 14.66 -5.61 -21.23
CA ALA A 127 14.97 -6.75 -22.08
C ALA A 127 14.94 -8.03 -21.26
N GLN A 128 14.24 -9.05 -21.76
CA GLN A 128 14.04 -10.32 -21.05
C GLN A 128 15.38 -10.98 -20.70
N ASN A 129 15.51 -11.42 -19.44
CA ASN A 129 16.73 -11.99 -18.87
C ASN A 129 17.95 -11.06 -18.98
N MET A 130 17.75 -9.75 -19.05
CA MET A 130 18.80 -8.74 -19.01
C MET A 130 18.50 -7.75 -17.90
N MET A 131 19.31 -7.80 -16.83
CA MET A 131 19.13 -6.93 -15.68
C MET A 131 19.24 -5.46 -16.09
N ASP A 132 18.26 -4.67 -15.68
CA ASP A 132 18.21 -3.23 -15.90
C ASP A 132 19.36 -2.54 -15.15
N SER A 133 19.87 -1.43 -15.71
CA SER A 133 20.96 -0.66 -15.10
C SER A 133 20.52 0.23 -13.95
N VAL A 134 19.21 0.46 -13.80
CA VAL A 134 18.61 1.33 -12.78
C VAL A 134 17.67 0.48 -11.93
N PRO A 135 17.73 0.60 -10.59
CA PRO A 135 16.80 -0.12 -9.73
C PRO A 135 15.38 0.41 -9.91
N PHE A 136 14.39 -0.47 -9.83
CA PHE A 136 12.98 -0.08 -9.85
C PHE A 136 12.47 0.34 -8.47
N MET A 137 13.15 -0.09 -7.41
CA MET A 137 12.81 0.23 -6.02
C MET A 137 14.08 0.34 -5.18
N GLU A 138 14.10 1.30 -4.27
CA GLU A 138 15.11 1.41 -3.23
C GLU A 138 14.41 1.42 -1.87
N PHE A 139 14.97 0.69 -0.90
CA PHE A 139 14.45 0.60 0.46
C PHE A 139 15.56 0.91 1.46
N ASN A 140 15.29 1.82 2.39
CA ASN A 140 16.23 2.16 3.46
C ASN A 140 15.67 1.74 4.81
N ILE A 141 16.31 0.75 5.44
CA ILE A 141 15.85 0.20 6.73
C ILE A 141 15.87 1.24 7.86
N LEU A 142 16.70 2.28 7.75
CA LEU A 142 16.79 3.35 8.75
C LEU A 142 15.74 4.44 8.57
N SER A 143 15.12 4.51 7.39
CA SER A 143 14.16 5.55 7.03
C SER A 143 13.18 5.03 5.98
N PHE A 144 12.14 4.33 6.43
CA PHE A 144 11.07 3.85 5.56
C PHE A 144 9.69 4.32 6.06
N THR A 145 8.74 4.34 5.13
CA THR A 145 7.33 4.65 5.32
C THR A 145 6.48 3.38 5.24
N GLU A 146 5.24 3.41 5.74
CA GLU A 146 4.32 2.28 5.58
C GLU A 146 4.05 1.92 4.11
N ARG A 147 4.11 2.92 3.21
CA ARG A 147 3.96 2.67 1.76
C ARG A 147 5.10 1.81 1.23
N GLU A 148 6.33 2.09 1.64
CA GLU A 148 7.50 1.30 1.23
C GLU A 148 7.46 -0.12 1.80
N VAL A 149 6.88 -0.32 3.00
CA VAL A 149 6.65 -1.67 3.54
C VAL A 149 5.69 -2.46 2.66
N GLU A 150 4.61 -1.83 2.18
CA GLU A 150 3.68 -2.49 1.26
C GLU A 150 4.32 -2.80 -0.11
N LEU A 151 5.20 -1.92 -0.60
CA LEU A 151 5.97 -2.20 -1.82
C LEU A 151 6.95 -3.37 -1.65
N LEU A 152 7.48 -3.57 -0.44
CA LEU A 152 8.38 -4.67 -0.09
C LEU A 152 7.66 -6.01 0.11
N ARG A 153 6.35 -5.98 0.39
CA ARG A 153 5.56 -7.19 0.70
C ARG A 153 5.69 -8.31 -0.35
N PRO A 154 5.66 -8.06 -1.67
CA PRO A 154 5.84 -9.12 -2.67
C PRO A 154 7.21 -9.79 -2.69
N PHE A 155 8.19 -9.27 -1.94
CA PHE A 155 9.52 -9.85 -1.81
C PHE A 155 9.66 -10.77 -0.60
N THR A 156 8.62 -10.89 0.24
CA THR A 156 8.58 -11.86 1.34
C THR A 156 8.39 -13.27 0.78
N LYS A 157 8.92 -14.27 1.49
CA LYS A 157 8.81 -15.68 1.10
C LYS A 157 7.37 -16.11 0.79
N GLU A 158 6.43 -15.70 1.62
CA GLU A 158 5.02 -16.10 1.50
C GLU A 158 4.31 -15.47 0.30
N ALA A 159 4.68 -14.24 -0.08
CA ALA A 159 4.02 -13.49 -1.15
C ALA A 159 4.77 -13.53 -2.49
N PHE A 160 6.02 -13.99 -2.49
CA PHE A 160 6.85 -13.98 -3.69
C PHE A 160 6.28 -14.90 -4.77
N ASN A 161 6.12 -14.34 -5.96
CA ASN A 161 5.76 -15.07 -7.16
C ASN A 161 6.56 -14.53 -8.35
N SER A 162 7.41 -15.38 -8.93
CA SER A 162 8.28 -15.03 -10.06
C SER A 162 7.52 -14.60 -11.33
N GLU A 163 6.28 -15.04 -11.50
CA GLU A 163 5.45 -14.70 -12.66
C GLU A 163 4.84 -13.31 -12.55
N SER A 164 4.49 -12.86 -11.34
CA SER A 164 3.86 -11.55 -11.12
C SER A 164 4.82 -10.45 -10.67
N ILE A 165 6.03 -10.80 -10.19
CA ILE A 165 6.97 -9.83 -9.62
C ILE A 165 7.44 -8.78 -10.64
N GLN A 166 7.53 -9.16 -11.92
CA GLN A 166 7.85 -8.20 -13.00
C GLN A 166 6.73 -7.17 -13.17
N GLY A 167 5.46 -7.61 -13.16
CA GLY A 167 4.31 -6.69 -13.25
C GLY A 167 4.25 -5.72 -12.06
N HIS A 168 4.61 -6.19 -10.85
CA HIS A 168 4.73 -5.32 -9.67
C HIS A 168 5.85 -4.29 -9.82
N ALA A 169 7.02 -4.69 -10.33
CA ALA A 169 8.12 -3.77 -10.61
C ALA A 169 7.73 -2.73 -11.67
N GLU A 170 7.02 -3.15 -12.72
CA GLU A 170 6.50 -2.26 -13.76
C GLU A 170 5.52 -1.23 -13.19
N GLU A 171 4.59 -1.68 -12.32
CA GLU A 171 3.65 -0.80 -11.63
C GLU A 171 4.37 0.24 -10.77
N ILE A 172 5.38 -0.17 -9.98
CA ILE A 172 6.19 0.76 -9.17
C ILE A 172 6.82 1.86 -10.06
N ILE A 173 7.42 1.46 -11.18
CA ILE A 173 8.07 2.40 -12.11
C ILE A 173 7.04 3.36 -12.71
N PHE A 174 5.90 2.84 -13.19
CA PHE A 174 4.89 3.65 -13.86
C PHE A 174 4.18 4.60 -12.89
N VAL A 175 3.79 4.12 -11.71
CA VAL A 175 3.22 4.98 -10.66
C VAL A 175 4.21 6.06 -10.27
N GLY A 176 5.50 5.72 -10.10
CA GLY A 176 6.55 6.70 -9.82
C GLY A 176 6.69 7.76 -10.92
N LYS A 177 6.81 7.35 -12.18
CA LYS A 177 6.92 8.25 -13.35
C LYS A 177 5.71 9.15 -13.51
N VAL A 178 4.51 8.59 -13.41
CA VAL A 178 3.25 9.34 -13.52
C VAL A 178 3.11 10.32 -12.36
N THR A 179 3.44 9.91 -11.13
CA THR A 179 3.41 10.80 -9.96
C THR A 179 4.40 11.95 -10.10
N ALA A 180 5.61 11.68 -10.61
CA ALA A 180 6.60 12.72 -10.89
C ALA A 180 6.10 13.72 -11.94
N LEU A 181 5.50 13.22 -13.03
CA LEU A 181 4.90 14.06 -14.07
C LEU A 181 3.74 14.90 -13.52
N ILE A 182 2.83 14.31 -12.73
CA ILE A 182 1.73 15.03 -12.09
C ILE A 182 2.27 16.14 -11.21
N ASN A 183 3.25 15.85 -10.35
CA ASN A 183 3.87 16.86 -9.49
C ASN A 183 4.48 18.01 -10.29
N GLU A 184 5.14 17.71 -11.41
CA GLU A 184 5.69 18.74 -12.29
C GLU A 184 4.57 19.56 -12.94
N LEU A 185 3.53 18.94 -13.48
CA LEU A 185 2.39 19.64 -14.08
C LEU A 185 1.64 20.53 -13.07
N LEU A 186 1.56 20.12 -11.81
CA LEU A 186 0.94 20.91 -10.74
C LEU A 186 1.79 22.13 -10.35
N ARG A 187 3.12 22.03 -10.41
CA ARG A 187 4.05 23.14 -10.09
C ARG A 187 4.27 24.09 -11.28
N ASN A 188 4.45 23.49 -12.45
CA ASN A 188 4.77 24.11 -13.74
C ASN A 188 3.83 23.53 -14.82
N PRO A 189 2.58 24.04 -14.92
CA PRO A 189 1.63 23.58 -15.93
C PRO A 189 2.19 23.73 -17.34
N SER A 190 2.26 22.63 -18.08
CA SER A 190 2.72 22.65 -19.48
C SER A 190 1.66 23.25 -20.41
N GLU A 191 2.07 23.69 -21.60
CA GLU A 191 1.15 24.24 -22.60
C GLU A 191 0.06 23.23 -22.99
N SER A 192 0.42 21.95 -23.16
CA SER A 192 -0.52 20.88 -23.48
C SER A 192 -1.52 20.62 -22.36
N PHE A 193 -1.08 20.66 -21.10
CA PHE A 193 -1.95 20.48 -19.95
C PHE A 193 -2.94 21.65 -19.79
N VAL A 194 -2.49 22.89 -20.02
CA VAL A 194 -3.37 24.06 -20.01
C VAL A 194 -4.38 24.00 -21.15
N ARG A 195 -3.97 23.60 -22.36
CA ARG A 195 -4.88 23.40 -23.49
C ARG A 195 -5.97 22.37 -23.17
N PHE A 196 -5.59 21.26 -22.54
CA PHE A 196 -6.52 20.23 -22.07
C PHE A 196 -7.56 20.82 -21.10
N LEU A 197 -7.11 21.54 -20.06
CA LEU A 197 -8.03 22.15 -19.09
C LEU A 197 -8.98 23.18 -19.72
N LEU A 198 -8.50 23.99 -20.66
CA LEU A 198 -9.34 24.99 -21.35
C LEU A 198 -10.40 24.35 -22.25
N ALA A 199 -10.10 23.18 -22.83
CA ALA A 199 -11.06 22.41 -23.62
C ALA A 199 -12.15 21.81 -22.72
N GLU A 200 -11.78 21.20 -21.59
CA GLU A 200 -12.73 20.53 -20.67
C GLU A 200 -13.65 21.51 -19.94
N VAL A 201 -13.14 22.69 -19.55
CA VAL A 201 -13.95 23.68 -18.81
C VAL A 201 -14.79 24.55 -19.75
N GLU A 202 -14.68 24.37 -21.07
CA GLU A 202 -15.37 25.16 -22.11
C GLU A 202 -15.21 26.69 -21.92
N LEU A 203 -14.12 27.12 -21.28
CA LEU A 203 -13.87 28.52 -20.90
C LEU A 203 -13.65 29.44 -22.10
N VAL A 204 -13.33 28.88 -23.27
CA VAL A 204 -13.01 29.63 -24.48
C VAL A 204 -13.85 29.12 -25.65
N SER A 205 -14.72 29.98 -26.16
CA SER A 205 -15.45 29.73 -27.41
C SER A 205 -14.49 29.96 -28.58
N GLY A 206 -13.95 28.88 -29.16
CA GLY A 206 -13.11 28.93 -30.37
C GLY A 206 -11.76 28.23 -30.25
N ARG A 207 -10.87 28.42 -31.24
CA ARG A 207 -9.56 27.76 -31.28
C ARG A 207 -8.65 28.25 -30.15
N VAL A 208 -8.12 27.32 -29.37
CA VAL A 208 -7.10 27.60 -28.34
C VAL A 208 -5.75 27.89 -29.03
N THR A 209 -5.43 29.17 -29.18
CA THR A 209 -4.15 29.64 -29.74
C THR A 209 -3.08 29.75 -28.65
N LYS A 210 -1.80 29.77 -29.03
CA LYS A 210 -0.67 29.88 -28.08
C LYS A 210 -0.79 31.10 -27.16
N ASN A 211 -1.20 32.25 -27.70
CA ASN A 211 -1.40 33.49 -26.91
C ASN A 211 -2.51 33.35 -25.86
N VAL A 212 -3.57 32.59 -26.17
CA VAL A 212 -4.63 32.27 -25.20
C VAL A 212 -4.02 31.40 -24.10
N VAL A 213 -3.30 30.35 -24.45
CA VAL A 213 -2.67 29.45 -23.46
C VAL A 213 -1.73 30.22 -22.52
N GLU A 214 -0.85 31.06 -23.05
CA GLU A 214 0.09 31.87 -22.26
C GLU A 214 -0.63 32.79 -21.26
N ARG A 215 -1.78 33.37 -21.65
CA ARG A 215 -2.62 34.17 -20.76
C ARG A 215 -3.26 33.33 -19.65
N PHE A 216 -3.60 32.08 -19.91
CA PHE A 216 -4.27 31.20 -18.96
C PHE A 216 -3.33 30.41 -18.05
N ILE A 217 -2.05 30.22 -18.40
CA ILE A 217 -1.03 29.61 -17.52
C ILE A 217 -1.06 30.17 -16.08
N PRO A 218 -1.00 31.50 -15.84
CA PRO A 218 -1.02 32.03 -14.47
C PRO A 218 -2.35 31.79 -13.74
N ILE A 219 -3.46 31.75 -14.48
CA ILE A 219 -4.80 31.49 -13.93
C ILE A 219 -4.89 30.02 -13.49
N VAL A 220 -4.45 29.09 -14.35
CA VAL A 220 -4.39 27.65 -14.05
C VAL A 220 -3.47 27.41 -12.85
N LYS A 221 -2.29 28.03 -12.82
CA LYS A 221 -1.36 27.89 -11.69
C LYS A 221 -1.99 28.37 -10.38
N LYS A 222 -2.69 29.51 -10.39
CA LYS A 222 -3.41 30.02 -9.22
C LYS A 222 -4.53 29.06 -8.80
N ALA A 223 -5.32 28.55 -9.75
CA ALA A 223 -6.41 27.61 -9.46
C ALA A 223 -5.90 26.30 -8.85
N ILE A 224 -4.79 25.75 -9.37
CA ILE A 224 -4.13 24.57 -8.79
C ILE A 224 -3.66 24.85 -7.37
N GLN A 225 -2.96 25.98 -7.14
CA GLN A 225 -2.48 26.34 -5.81
C GLN A 225 -3.63 26.51 -4.81
N THR A 226 -4.70 27.20 -5.19
CA THR A 226 -5.90 27.34 -4.34
C THR A 226 -6.52 25.98 -4.05
N THR A 227 -6.63 25.10 -5.05
CA THR A 227 -7.20 23.75 -4.87
C THR A 227 -6.35 22.91 -3.92
N LEU A 228 -5.01 22.93 -4.06
CA LEU A 228 -4.10 22.21 -3.18
C LEU A 228 -4.16 22.74 -1.74
N LEU A 229 -4.22 24.05 -1.56
CA LEU A 229 -4.41 24.67 -0.25
C LEU A 229 -5.75 24.26 0.38
N ASP A 230 -6.84 24.31 -0.39
CA ASP A 230 -8.15 23.89 0.07
C ASP A 230 -8.18 22.41 0.45
N MET A 231 -7.49 21.55 -0.30
CA MET A 231 -7.35 20.13 0.03
C MET A 231 -6.56 19.94 1.34
N MET A 232 -5.43 20.62 1.50
CA MET A 232 -4.64 20.56 2.75
C MET A 232 -5.44 21.09 3.93
N THR A 233 -6.09 22.24 3.80
CA THR A 233 -6.92 22.81 4.85
C THR A 233 -8.09 21.91 5.20
N LYS A 234 -8.74 21.26 4.22
CA LYS A 234 -9.80 20.27 4.49
C LYS A 234 -9.26 19.04 5.21
N SER A 235 -8.10 18.50 4.80
CA SER A 235 -7.46 17.38 5.49
C SER A 235 -7.09 17.74 6.93
N ILE A 236 -6.46 18.89 7.14
CA ILE A 236 -6.09 19.38 8.49
C ILE A 236 -7.34 19.67 9.33
N GLN A 237 -8.38 20.29 8.76
CA GLN A 237 -9.64 20.53 9.48
C GLN A 237 -10.38 19.23 9.80
N GLN A 238 -10.28 18.21 8.95
CA GLN A 238 -10.79 16.87 9.25
C GLN A 238 -10.00 16.20 10.38
N GLU A 239 -8.71 16.49 10.51
CA GLU A 239 -7.89 16.03 11.65
C GLU A 239 -8.12 16.88 12.93
N ILE A 240 -8.37 18.19 12.82
CA ILE A 240 -8.61 19.11 13.96
C ILE A 240 -10.07 19.08 14.46
N ALA A 241 -11.04 18.77 13.61
CA ALA A 241 -12.46 18.70 13.96
C ALA A 241 -12.86 17.44 14.76
N LEU A 242 -11.89 16.77 15.37
CA LEU A 242 -12.09 15.94 16.56
C LEU A 242 -11.78 16.78 17.83
N PRO A 243 -12.68 17.66 18.29
CA PRO A 243 -12.52 18.26 19.60
C PRO A 243 -12.92 17.26 20.68
N ASN A 244 -11.93 16.89 21.48
CA ASN A 244 -12.08 16.51 22.86
C ASN A 244 -12.84 17.65 23.58
N VAL A 245 -14.16 17.49 23.84
CA VAL A 245 -14.94 18.46 24.62
C VAL A 245 -14.98 17.98 26.06
N GLN A 246 -14.09 18.52 26.91
CA GLN A 246 -14.40 18.65 28.33
C GLN A 246 -14.79 20.09 28.63
N VAL A 247 -16.04 20.20 29.08
CA VAL A 247 -16.71 21.39 29.56
C VAL A 247 -16.18 21.74 30.94
N VAL A 248 -15.77 22.98 31.15
CA VAL A 248 -15.94 23.66 32.45
C VAL A 248 -16.20 25.14 32.23
N THR A 249 -17.30 25.58 32.84
CA THR A 249 -17.95 26.88 32.78
C THR A 249 -17.15 28.04 33.41
N PRO A 250 -17.43 29.30 33.01
CA PRO A 250 -16.69 30.50 33.41
C PRO A 250 -17.27 31.18 34.67
N VAL A 251 -16.43 31.85 35.46
CA VAL A 251 -16.84 32.81 36.51
C VAL A 251 -16.04 34.12 36.42
N ALA A 252 -16.80 35.18 36.11
CA ALA A 252 -16.75 36.60 36.51
C ALA A 252 -15.42 37.41 36.63
N ALA A 253 -15.40 38.54 35.90
CA ALA A 253 -14.62 39.78 36.09
C ALA A 253 -15.08 40.56 37.37
N PRO A 254 -14.52 41.74 37.82
CA PRO A 254 -13.89 42.88 37.07
C PRO A 254 -12.79 43.66 37.89
N PRO A 255 -12.41 44.96 37.65
CA PRO A 255 -12.37 45.85 36.46
C PRO A 255 -10.96 46.48 36.16
N ALA A 256 -10.87 47.28 35.09
CA ALA A 256 -9.71 47.93 34.43
C ALA A 256 -9.24 49.29 35.06
N PRO A 257 -8.46 50.23 34.41
CA PRO A 257 -7.59 50.26 33.19
C PRO A 257 -6.27 51.10 33.45
N PRO A 258 -5.59 51.84 32.51
CA PRO A 258 -5.29 51.70 31.06
C PRO A 258 -3.76 51.87 30.71
N SER A 259 -3.41 51.65 29.43
CA SER A 259 -2.70 52.63 28.53
C SER A 259 -1.45 52.14 27.76
N ALA A 260 -1.43 52.54 26.48
CA ALA A 260 -0.32 52.69 25.53
C ALA A 260 0.45 51.41 25.11
N ALA A 261 0.19 50.86 23.92
CA ALA A 261 0.66 51.29 22.60
C ALA A 261 2.04 50.71 22.22
N GLU A 262 2.11 50.26 20.96
CA GLU A 262 3.31 50.02 20.15
C GLU A 262 3.97 48.62 20.16
N SER A 263 3.61 47.88 19.09
CA SER A 263 4.51 47.42 18.03
C SER A 263 5.31 46.10 18.16
N LEU A 264 5.06 45.29 17.12
CA LEU A 264 5.99 44.45 16.33
C LEU A 264 6.61 43.20 16.98
N GLN A 265 6.01 42.08 16.60
CA GLN A 265 6.48 40.71 16.78
C GLN A 265 7.59 40.37 15.76
N ALA A 266 8.71 39.81 16.22
CA ALA A 266 9.63 39.01 15.42
C ALA A 266 10.10 37.77 16.20
N ALA A 267 10.09 36.64 15.48
CA ALA A 267 10.97 35.47 15.61
C ALA A 267 10.87 34.50 16.82
N ALA A 268 10.45 33.28 16.47
CA ALA A 268 11.19 32.01 16.59
C ALA A 268 11.15 31.15 17.88
N SER A 269 11.09 29.83 17.60
CA SER A 269 11.47 28.66 18.41
C SER A 269 10.51 28.19 19.52
N ALA A 270 10.29 26.91 19.81
CA ALA A 270 10.64 25.63 19.19
C ALA A 270 9.94 24.46 19.97
N VAL A 271 9.88 23.27 19.33
CA VAL A 271 9.86 21.89 19.90
C VAL A 271 8.55 21.31 20.53
N GLU A 272 7.84 20.46 19.74
CA GLU A 272 7.46 19.01 19.92
C GLU A 272 6.97 18.45 21.31
N PRO A 273 6.43 17.21 21.41
CA PRO A 273 5.27 16.55 20.76
C PRO A 273 4.41 15.70 21.76
N SER A 274 3.27 15.13 21.34
CA SER A 274 2.63 13.89 21.91
C SER A 274 1.33 13.59 21.15
N SER A 275 1.19 12.50 20.37
CA SER A 275 1.04 11.06 20.65
C SER A 275 -0.43 10.57 20.75
N GLY A 276 -0.83 9.67 19.84
CA GLY A 276 -1.83 8.60 20.06
C GLY A 276 -3.21 8.79 19.40
N ALA A 277 -3.44 8.17 18.23
CA ALA A 277 -4.79 8.01 17.68
C ALA A 277 -5.37 6.64 18.10
N GLN A 278 -6.43 6.66 18.92
CA GLN A 278 -7.28 5.49 19.20
C GLN A 278 -8.43 5.44 18.18
N ILE A 279 -8.73 4.24 17.67
CA ILE A 279 -9.88 3.98 16.79
C ILE A 279 -11.12 3.86 17.69
N GLU A 280 -12.00 4.86 17.66
CA GLU A 280 -13.29 4.84 18.38
C GLU A 280 -14.44 4.53 17.41
N THR A 281 -15.18 3.45 17.69
CA THR A 281 -16.37 3.04 16.93
C THR A 281 -17.50 4.05 17.09
N THR A 282 -18.04 4.54 15.98
CA THR A 282 -19.07 5.60 15.98
C THR A 282 -20.47 5.06 16.26
N GLU A 283 -21.36 5.88 16.84
CA GLU A 283 -22.77 5.49 17.13
C GLU A 283 -23.52 5.07 15.85
N VAL A 284 -23.16 5.65 14.70
CA VAL A 284 -23.72 5.30 13.38
C VAL A 284 -23.37 3.86 13.00
N GLU A 285 -22.15 3.41 13.29
CA GLU A 285 -21.71 2.04 13.00
C GLU A 285 -22.38 1.02 13.93
N LEU A 286 -22.58 1.39 15.20
CA LEU A 286 -23.35 0.59 16.14
C LEU A 286 -24.83 0.49 15.72
N GLU A 287 -25.42 1.56 15.18
CA GLU A 287 -26.78 1.53 14.64
C GLU A 287 -26.89 0.59 13.43
N ILE A 288 -25.93 0.68 12.49
CA ILE A 288 -25.83 -0.24 11.34
C ILE A 288 -25.71 -1.69 11.82
N PHE A 289 -24.85 -1.95 12.81
CA PHE A 289 -24.68 -3.28 13.39
C PHE A 289 -25.98 -3.81 14.00
N ARG A 290 -26.69 -3.00 14.79
CA ARG A 290 -27.97 -3.40 15.41
C ARG A 290 -29.03 -3.76 14.35
N ILE A 291 -29.10 -3.01 13.25
CA ILE A 291 -30.03 -3.28 12.13
C ILE A 291 -29.64 -4.59 11.44
N VAL A 292 -28.36 -4.77 11.11
CA VAL A 292 -27.87 -5.99 10.46
C VAL A 292 -28.05 -7.22 11.35
N GLN A 293 -27.77 -7.10 12.66
CA GLN A 293 -27.96 -8.19 13.63
C GLN A 293 -29.45 -8.59 13.72
N ARG A 294 -30.37 -7.62 13.71
CA ARG A 294 -31.81 -7.88 13.68
C ARG A 294 -32.23 -8.63 12.41
N ILE A 295 -31.72 -8.19 11.25
CA ILE A 295 -32.00 -8.86 9.97
C ILE A 295 -31.47 -10.29 9.98
N CYS A 296 -30.23 -10.51 10.43
CA CYS A 296 -29.62 -11.85 10.48
C CYS A 296 -30.35 -12.79 11.46
N ALA A 297 -30.94 -12.26 12.54
CA ALA A 297 -31.70 -13.04 13.51
C ALA A 297 -33.00 -13.66 12.94
N GLU A 298 -33.47 -13.17 11.79
CA GLU A 298 -34.63 -13.73 11.08
C GLU A 298 -34.28 -14.89 10.15
N SER A 299 -32.98 -15.13 9.87
CA SER A 299 -32.56 -16.30 9.11
C SER A 299 -32.78 -17.58 9.92
N PRO A 300 -33.18 -18.69 9.27
CA PRO A 300 -33.29 -20.00 9.94
C PRO A 300 -31.93 -20.54 10.42
N ILE A 301 -30.81 -19.96 9.97
CA ILE A 301 -29.46 -20.36 10.32
C ILE A 301 -28.93 -19.45 11.42
N LYS A 302 -28.70 -19.99 12.62
CA LYS A 302 -28.32 -19.20 13.80
C LYS A 302 -26.81 -19.23 14.02
N GLN A 303 -26.13 -18.19 13.56
CA GLN A 303 -24.70 -17.99 13.80
C GLN A 303 -24.41 -16.61 14.39
N THR A 304 -23.46 -16.53 15.31
CA THR A 304 -23.08 -15.30 16.01
C THR A 304 -22.51 -14.27 15.06
N VAL A 305 -23.21 -13.14 14.94
CA VAL A 305 -22.73 -11.97 14.19
C VAL A 305 -21.87 -11.11 15.10
N GLY A 306 -20.64 -10.85 14.68
CA GLY A 306 -19.71 -9.92 15.30
C GLY A 306 -19.39 -8.76 14.38
N TYR A 307 -18.73 -7.73 14.92
CA TYR A 307 -18.18 -6.64 14.13
C TYR A 307 -16.71 -6.44 14.45
N LYS A 308 -15.99 -5.86 13.50
CA LYS A 308 -14.63 -5.35 13.68
C LYS A 308 -14.56 -3.99 13.03
N ASP A 309 -14.25 -3.01 13.84
CA ASP A 309 -13.97 -1.67 13.36
C ASP A 309 -12.55 -1.59 12.79
N SER A 310 -12.39 -0.83 11.71
CA SER A 310 -11.13 -0.65 11.00
C SER A 310 -11.06 0.78 10.48
N ALA A 311 -9.86 1.32 10.33
CA ALA A 311 -9.64 2.72 9.96
C ALA A 311 -10.34 3.18 8.66
N SER A 312 -10.74 2.26 7.79
CA SER A 312 -11.37 2.55 6.49
C SER A 312 -12.80 2.04 6.35
N TYR A 313 -13.26 1.09 7.18
CA TYR A 313 -14.59 0.50 7.09
C TYR A 313 -14.97 -0.25 8.37
N PHE A 314 -16.27 -0.38 8.58
CA PHE A 314 -16.86 -1.17 9.63
C PHE A 314 -17.24 -2.56 9.11
N GLY A 315 -16.50 -3.60 9.52
CA GLY A 315 -16.66 -4.96 9.01
C GLY A 315 -17.59 -5.81 9.87
N ILE A 316 -18.58 -6.46 9.26
CA ILE A 316 -19.53 -7.36 9.93
C ILE A 316 -19.22 -8.81 9.52
N ASN A 317 -19.10 -9.69 10.52
CA ASN A 317 -18.55 -11.03 10.35
C ASN A 317 -19.24 -12.11 11.19
N LEU A 318 -18.96 -13.37 10.85
CA LEU A 318 -19.49 -14.57 11.51
C LEU A 318 -18.50 -15.12 12.56
N GLY A 319 -18.22 -14.31 13.58
CA GLY A 319 -17.32 -14.63 14.69
C GLY A 319 -15.82 -14.57 14.36
N LYS A 320 -15.40 -15.00 13.16
CA LYS A 320 -14.04 -14.82 12.64
C LYS A 320 -13.98 -13.61 11.70
N VAL A 321 -12.97 -12.76 11.87
CA VAL A 321 -12.77 -11.54 11.04
C VAL A 321 -12.64 -11.84 9.54
N THR A 322 -12.09 -13.00 9.18
CA THR A 322 -11.95 -13.47 7.78
C THR A 322 -13.28 -13.92 7.17
N SER A 323 -14.25 -14.30 8.00
CA SER A 323 -15.62 -14.69 7.64
C SER A 323 -16.55 -13.48 7.63
N TRP A 324 -16.13 -12.40 6.96
CA TRP A 324 -16.95 -11.20 6.80
C TRP A 324 -17.96 -11.39 5.66
N PHE A 325 -19.14 -10.81 5.81
CA PHE A 325 -20.18 -10.84 4.78
C PHE A 325 -20.63 -9.44 4.36
N LEU A 326 -20.43 -8.44 5.22
CA LEU A 326 -20.70 -7.04 4.93
C LEU A 326 -19.57 -6.13 5.41
N ARG A 327 -19.30 -5.07 4.64
CA ARG A 327 -18.41 -3.96 5.03
C ARG A 327 -19.13 -2.64 4.80
N ALA A 328 -19.34 -1.88 5.87
CA ALA A 328 -19.98 -0.57 5.79
C ALA A 328 -18.90 0.53 5.75
N PHE A 329 -18.98 1.39 4.75
CA PHE A 329 -18.12 2.57 4.58
C PHE A 329 -18.95 3.80 4.92
N THR A 330 -18.78 4.33 6.12
CA THR A 330 -19.55 5.44 6.72
C THR A 330 -18.79 6.77 6.68
N ASN A 331 -17.46 6.73 6.55
CA ASN A 331 -16.57 7.90 6.64
C ASN A 331 -16.43 8.70 5.33
N GLY A 332 -17.00 8.23 4.22
CA GLY A 332 -16.93 8.88 2.90
C GLY A 332 -18.12 9.81 2.59
N LYS A 333 -17.99 10.66 1.55
CA LYS A 333 -19.08 11.55 1.07
C LYS A 333 -20.35 10.80 0.64
N LYS A 334 -20.20 9.58 0.12
CA LYS A 334 -21.29 8.64 -0.14
C LYS A 334 -21.09 7.45 0.80
N LYS A 335 -22.09 7.11 1.63
CA LYS A 335 -22.03 5.90 2.46
C LYS A 335 -22.32 4.70 1.59
N SER A 336 -21.62 3.59 1.82
CA SER A 336 -21.80 2.39 1.02
C SER A 336 -21.66 1.10 1.80
N LEU A 337 -22.36 0.07 1.35
CA LEU A 337 -22.36 -1.28 1.90
C LEU A 337 -21.78 -2.21 0.84
N VAL A 338 -20.66 -2.85 1.14
CA VAL A 338 -20.01 -3.82 0.27
C VAL A 338 -20.34 -5.23 0.73
N SER A 339 -20.68 -6.10 -0.22
CA SER A 339 -21.00 -7.52 0.03
C SER A 339 -20.23 -8.44 -0.93
N ARG A 340 -20.22 -9.74 -0.63
CA ARG A 340 -19.70 -10.78 -1.52
C ARG A 340 -20.76 -11.33 -2.49
N VAL A 341 -21.94 -10.71 -2.54
CA VAL A 341 -23.02 -11.08 -3.47
C VAL A 341 -22.67 -10.56 -4.88
N PRO A 342 -22.74 -11.40 -5.93
CA PRO A 342 -22.49 -10.98 -7.32
C PRO A 342 -23.34 -9.78 -7.73
N LEU A 343 -22.80 -8.93 -8.62
CA LEU A 343 -23.45 -7.68 -9.05
C LEU A 343 -24.89 -7.89 -9.55
N GLU A 344 -25.12 -8.87 -10.41
CA GLU A 344 -26.43 -9.15 -10.99
C GLU A 344 -27.47 -9.48 -9.92
N GLN A 345 -27.06 -10.25 -8.92
CA GLN A 345 -27.90 -10.63 -7.79
C GLN A 345 -28.11 -9.43 -6.85
N ALA A 346 -27.07 -8.62 -6.62
CA ALA A 346 -27.18 -7.40 -5.81
C ALA A 346 -28.14 -6.37 -6.44
N LEU A 347 -28.12 -6.21 -7.77
CA LEU A 347 -29.05 -5.33 -8.51
C LEU A 347 -30.52 -5.77 -8.33
N MET A 348 -30.78 -7.08 -8.28
CA MET A 348 -32.12 -7.62 -8.04
C MET A 348 -32.59 -7.46 -6.59
N LEU A 349 -31.66 -7.52 -5.63
CA LEU A 349 -31.95 -7.49 -4.19
C LEU A 349 -31.99 -6.06 -3.62
N ALA A 350 -31.31 -5.11 -4.25
CA ALA A 350 -31.23 -3.70 -3.84
C ALA A 350 -32.01 -2.76 -4.78
N LYS A 351 -33.27 -3.12 -5.11
CA LYS A 351 -34.12 -2.31 -5.99
C LYS A 351 -34.33 -0.90 -5.42
N GLY A 352 -34.01 0.12 -6.22
CA GLY A 352 -34.12 1.52 -5.83
C GLY A 352 -32.86 2.12 -5.20
N PHE A 353 -31.76 1.37 -5.15
CA PHE A 353 -30.45 1.85 -4.70
C PHE A 353 -29.43 1.82 -5.84
N GLU A 354 -28.44 2.70 -5.77
CA GLU A 354 -27.30 2.75 -6.69
C GLU A 354 -26.35 1.57 -6.33
N VAL A 355 -26.15 0.65 -7.28
CA VAL A 355 -25.30 -0.54 -7.11
C VAL A 355 -24.16 -0.52 -8.13
N GLU A 356 -22.93 -0.75 -7.66
CA GLU A 356 -21.72 -0.79 -8.49
C GLU A 356 -20.95 -2.10 -8.26
N ALA A 357 -20.17 -2.50 -9.27
CA ALA A 357 -19.16 -3.55 -9.12
C ALA A 357 -18.00 -3.05 -8.27
N THR A 358 -17.43 -3.94 -7.46
CA THR A 358 -16.16 -3.67 -6.78
C THR A 358 -15.09 -4.63 -7.27
N PRO A 359 -13.80 -4.24 -7.21
CA PRO A 359 -12.71 -5.19 -7.39
C PRO A 359 -12.85 -6.38 -6.42
N GLU A 360 -12.56 -7.59 -6.89
CA GLU A 360 -12.75 -8.83 -6.11
C GLU A 360 -12.00 -8.82 -4.76
N SER A 361 -10.94 -8.03 -4.64
CA SER A 361 -10.17 -7.80 -3.42
C SER A 361 -10.95 -7.11 -2.29
N ILE A 362 -12.00 -6.33 -2.63
CA ILE A 362 -12.80 -5.55 -1.68
C ILE A 362 -14.16 -6.22 -1.42
N GLY A 363 -14.76 -6.82 -2.45
CA GLY A 363 -16.06 -7.49 -2.46
C GLY A 363 -16.55 -7.69 -3.90
N LYS A 364 -17.77 -8.20 -4.07
CA LYS A 364 -18.35 -8.40 -5.42
C LYS A 364 -19.35 -7.31 -5.82
N SER A 365 -19.98 -6.66 -4.84
CA SER A 365 -20.93 -5.58 -5.09
C SER A 365 -20.87 -4.53 -4.00
N ARG A 366 -21.15 -3.27 -4.39
CA ARG A 366 -21.29 -2.12 -3.51
C ARG A 366 -22.64 -1.48 -3.72
N VAL A 367 -23.36 -1.18 -2.63
CA VAL A 367 -24.64 -0.48 -2.65
C VAL A 367 -24.51 0.82 -1.87
N TYR A 368 -24.91 1.95 -2.45
CA TYR A 368 -24.87 3.24 -1.76
C TYR A 368 -26.15 3.48 -0.95
N PHE A 369 -26.01 4.06 0.24
CA PHE A 369 -27.13 4.40 1.12
C PHE A 369 -26.90 5.78 1.75
N ASN A 370 -27.97 6.42 2.26
CA ASN A 370 -27.88 7.77 2.82
C ASN A 370 -28.03 7.76 4.36
N ALA A 371 -28.98 6.95 4.86
CA ALA A 371 -29.23 6.79 6.29
C ALA A 371 -29.06 5.32 6.74
N PRO A 372 -28.68 5.05 8.01
CA PRO A 372 -28.64 3.69 8.54
C PRO A 372 -29.97 2.94 8.41
N SER A 373 -31.10 3.65 8.48
CA SER A 373 -32.44 3.11 8.26
C SER A 373 -32.68 2.57 6.84
N ASP A 374 -31.89 2.99 5.85
CA ASP A 374 -31.97 2.44 4.50
C ASP A 374 -31.47 0.98 4.43
N ILE A 375 -30.66 0.54 5.39
CA ILE A 375 -30.19 -0.85 5.47
C ILE A 375 -31.35 -1.82 5.72
N GLU A 376 -32.42 -1.36 6.37
CA GLU A 376 -33.64 -2.15 6.55
C GLU A 376 -34.35 -2.44 5.22
N LYS A 377 -34.21 -1.54 4.23
CA LYS A 377 -34.70 -1.75 2.86
C LYS A 377 -33.77 -2.67 2.04
N LEU A 378 -32.52 -2.84 2.48
CA LEU A 378 -31.53 -3.77 1.91
C LEU A 378 -31.56 -5.15 2.59
N ARG A 379 -32.61 -5.45 3.36
CA ARG A 379 -32.81 -6.72 4.08
C ARG A 379 -32.52 -7.96 3.26
N ALA A 380 -33.03 -8.03 2.02
CA ALA A 380 -32.85 -9.20 1.16
C ALA A 380 -31.38 -9.42 0.78
N LEU A 381 -30.63 -8.34 0.54
CA LEU A 381 -29.20 -8.39 0.28
C LEU A 381 -28.40 -8.83 1.51
N VAL A 382 -28.74 -8.30 2.69
CA VAL A 382 -28.09 -8.64 3.96
C VAL A 382 -28.27 -10.12 4.30
N LEU A 383 -29.49 -10.66 4.13
CA LEU A 383 -29.79 -12.08 4.36
C LEU A 383 -29.02 -12.99 3.40
N VAL A 384 -29.01 -12.69 2.10
CA VAL A 384 -28.29 -13.50 1.12
C VAL A 384 -26.77 -13.47 1.40
N ALA A 385 -26.22 -12.30 1.70
CA ALA A 385 -24.80 -12.17 2.04
C ALA A 385 -24.45 -12.97 3.31
N TYR A 386 -25.31 -12.94 4.32
CA TYR A 386 -25.17 -13.71 5.56
C TYR A 386 -25.20 -15.22 5.27
N GLU A 387 -26.25 -15.71 4.61
CA GLU A 387 -26.46 -17.15 4.37
C GLU A 387 -25.37 -17.76 3.46
N ASP A 388 -24.89 -17.02 2.47
CA ASP A 388 -23.79 -17.47 1.60
C ASP A 388 -22.48 -17.59 2.38
N GLU A 389 -22.21 -16.69 3.32
CA GLU A 389 -21.01 -16.77 4.15
C GLU A 389 -21.12 -17.91 5.18
N VAL A 390 -22.30 -18.17 5.73
CA VAL A 390 -22.52 -19.32 6.62
C VAL A 390 -22.30 -20.64 5.86
N LYS A 391 -22.80 -20.76 4.61
CA LYS A 391 -22.56 -21.92 3.74
C LYS A 391 -21.08 -22.10 3.41
N ARG A 392 -20.34 -21.00 3.18
CA ARG A 392 -18.90 -21.04 2.93
C ARG A 392 -18.13 -21.48 4.17
N GLN A 393 -18.57 -21.10 5.37
CA GLN A 393 -17.93 -21.55 6.62
C GLN A 393 -18.21 -23.02 6.95
N SER A 394 -19.35 -23.57 6.52
CA SER A 394 -19.73 -24.97 6.75
C SER A 394 -19.26 -25.93 5.67
N SER A 395 -18.87 -25.45 4.49
CA SER A 395 -18.29 -26.24 3.40
C SER A 395 -16.82 -25.87 3.19
N PRO A 396 -15.85 -26.60 3.78
CA PRO A 396 -14.45 -26.45 3.42
C PRO A 396 -14.25 -27.14 2.05
N VAL A 397 -14.43 -26.41 0.96
CA VAL A 397 -14.01 -26.91 -0.36
C VAL A 397 -12.51 -26.61 -0.52
N PRO A 398 -11.68 -27.59 -0.90
CA PRO A 398 -10.28 -27.36 -1.23
C PRO A 398 -10.17 -26.49 -2.48
N ASP A 399 -9.21 -25.56 -2.48
CA ASP A 399 -8.91 -24.67 -3.59
C ASP A 399 -8.80 -25.46 -4.91
N GLY A 400 -9.56 -25.04 -5.92
CA GLY A 400 -9.70 -25.75 -7.18
C GLY A 400 -8.39 -25.81 -7.95
N GLY A 401 -7.83 -27.01 -8.04
CA GLY A 401 -6.83 -27.37 -9.03
C GLY A 401 -7.45 -27.37 -10.43
N ASP A 402 -6.83 -26.62 -11.32
CA ASP A 402 -7.18 -26.50 -12.73
C ASP A 402 -7.03 -27.86 -13.43
N SER A 403 -8.15 -28.48 -13.80
CA SER A 403 -8.18 -29.70 -14.61
C SER A 403 -8.00 -29.35 -16.08
N SER A 404 -6.75 -29.12 -16.49
CA SER A 404 -6.38 -29.15 -17.90
C SER A 404 -6.38 -30.60 -18.37
N THR A 405 -7.32 -30.92 -19.24
CA THR A 405 -7.49 -32.26 -19.82
C THR A 405 -6.42 -32.48 -20.87
N GLU A 406 -5.49 -33.41 -20.61
CA GLU A 406 -4.58 -33.97 -21.60
C GLU A 406 -5.39 -34.68 -22.69
N VAL A 407 -5.25 -34.21 -23.94
CA VAL A 407 -5.63 -34.98 -25.13
C VAL A 407 -4.40 -35.83 -25.50
N VAL A 408 -4.44 -37.11 -25.16
CA VAL A 408 -3.51 -38.12 -25.70
C VAL A 408 -4.29 -39.06 -26.62
N ALA A 409 -3.77 -39.19 -27.83
CA ALA A 409 -4.26 -40.05 -28.89
C ALA A 409 -4.28 -41.54 -28.52
N SER A 410 -5.31 -42.24 -28.99
CA SER A 410 -5.27 -43.63 -29.45
C SER A 410 -6.42 -43.88 -30.42
#